data_AF-A0A7S4UMT8-F1
#
_entry.id   AF-A0A7S4UMT8-F1
#
_cell.length_a   1.000
_cell.length_b   1.000
_cell.length_c   1.000
_cell.angle_alpha   90.00
_cell.angle_beta   90.00
_cell.angle_gamma   90.00
#
_symmetry.space_group_name_H-M   'P 1'
#
loop_
_entity.id
_entity.type
_entity.pdbx_description
1 polymer ?
#
loop_
_entity_poly.entity_id
_entity_poly.type
_entity_poly.pdbx_seq_one_letter_code
_entity_poly.pdbx_strand_id
1 'polypeptide(L)'
;LKHSCQLLPAPAGPFPSCRRRPMAGQFSEGWSGTPMWQLQQDRAEQQRKEQREKEAQAGHVLSIEPEGEAFRSVFFLSRLVDGSFVDSKVRGPRRLARAEAVKDGLELRACCRTVPEGEREAAVRKRCRELQAKRWQPGELPAEDTVVEEASEEPMRQRLAAKPRGTGWQRVGDKDFFKHLHAPMAFDPKKRRYLILDEATNTYSECAPPHEPVENPLAVSASASLVGRSDEDLLDPQRPRTLLLKELVKTGAAMKHPLFFLDQPAACFALFDGVRGGAAVEWCSKHFHTKLLPRLSAHITYWSDAAVKELLTSILEELDAQLLQQPGCCWEGASVAVALALGGRLAVATLGAARALLLPPDGLRQVLGEP
;
A
#
# COMPACT_ATOMS: atom_id res chain seq x y z
N LEU A 1 26.22 -10.32 24.14
CA LEU A 1 25.08 -10.30 25.09
C LEU A 1 24.45 -11.70 25.10
N LYS A 2 24.50 -12.40 26.24
CA LYS A 2 24.04 -13.78 26.39
C LYS A 2 22.56 -13.80 26.77
N HIS A 3 21.72 -14.46 25.98
CA HIS A 3 20.43 -14.98 26.44
C HIS A 3 20.35 -16.48 26.14
N SER A 4 20.24 -17.25 27.22
CA SER A 4 19.95 -18.68 27.22
C SER A 4 18.45 -18.82 27.46
N CYS A 5 17.76 -19.55 26.58
CA CYS A 5 16.37 -19.98 26.77
C CYS A 5 16.36 -21.52 26.72
N GLN A 6 16.07 -22.14 27.87
CA GLN A 6 15.81 -23.58 27.99
C GLN A 6 14.32 -23.84 27.73
N LEU A 7 14.02 -24.83 26.88
CA LEU A 7 12.69 -25.38 26.68
C LEU A 7 12.60 -26.75 27.37
N LEU A 8 11.58 -26.92 28.22
CA LEU A 8 11.18 -28.20 28.81
C LEU A 8 10.19 -28.94 27.88
N PRO A 9 10.22 -30.28 27.83
CA PRO A 9 9.22 -31.05 27.09
C PRO A 9 7.96 -31.31 27.92
N ALA A 10 6.80 -31.27 27.27
CA ALA A 10 5.51 -31.67 27.83
C ALA A 10 5.28 -33.20 27.70
N PRO A 11 4.58 -33.83 28.66
CA PRO A 11 4.34 -35.28 28.64
C PRO A 11 3.19 -35.68 27.71
N ALA A 12 3.37 -36.83 27.05
CA ALA A 12 2.35 -37.53 26.29
C ALA A 12 1.29 -38.15 27.23
N GLY A 13 0.02 -37.81 27.02
CA GLY A 13 -1.13 -38.43 27.67
C GLY A 13 -1.94 -39.29 26.68
N PRO A 14 -2.49 -40.45 27.10
CA PRO A 14 -3.13 -41.41 26.22
C PRO A 14 -4.57 -41.00 25.84
N PHE A 15 -4.93 -41.24 24.58
CA PHE A 15 -6.29 -41.07 24.05
C PHE A 15 -7.27 -42.08 24.69
N PRO A 16 -8.47 -41.65 25.11
CA PRO A 16 -9.53 -42.57 25.52
C PRO A 16 -10.20 -43.21 24.29
N SER A 17 -10.29 -44.54 24.32
CA SER A 17 -11.01 -45.34 23.33
C SER A 17 -12.51 -45.07 23.39
N CYS A 18 -13.02 -44.39 22.38
CA CYS A 18 -14.44 -44.10 22.23
C CYS A 18 -15.18 -45.38 21.79
N ARG A 19 -15.81 -46.07 22.74
CA ARG A 19 -16.72 -47.21 22.48
C ARG A 19 -17.92 -46.72 21.67
N ARG A 20 -18.02 -47.14 20.41
CA ARG A 20 -19.23 -47.00 19.59
C ARG A 20 -20.34 -47.89 20.15
N ARG A 21 -21.45 -47.28 20.58
CA ARG A 21 -22.75 -47.95 20.74
C ARG A 21 -23.41 -48.06 19.36
N PRO A 22 -23.93 -49.22 18.94
CA PRO A 22 -24.81 -49.30 17.79
C PRO A 22 -26.19 -48.73 18.18
N MET A 23 -26.51 -47.54 17.68
CA MET A 23 -27.89 -47.05 17.65
C MET A 23 -28.57 -47.72 16.45
N ALA A 24 -29.48 -48.66 16.72
CA ALA A 24 -30.41 -49.18 15.73
C ALA A 24 -31.45 -48.08 15.43
N GLY A 25 -31.11 -47.19 14.50
CA GLY A 25 -32.05 -46.23 13.93
C GLY A 25 -32.91 -46.91 12.88
N GLN A 26 -34.21 -46.99 13.15
CA GLN A 26 -35.23 -47.32 12.15
C GLN A 26 -35.14 -46.30 11.01
N PHE A 27 -34.59 -46.72 9.87
CA PHE A 27 -34.68 -45.97 8.62
C PHE A 27 -36.12 -46.06 8.13
N SER A 28 -36.91 -45.01 8.36
CA SER A 28 -38.14 -44.82 7.61
C SER A 28 -37.78 -44.59 6.14
N GLU A 29 -38.15 -45.53 5.28
CA GLU A 29 -38.00 -45.51 3.81
C GLU A 29 -38.89 -44.44 3.15
N GLY A 30 -38.71 -43.18 3.54
CA GLY A 30 -39.28 -42.03 2.86
C GLY A 30 -38.31 -41.50 1.81
N TRP A 31 -38.11 -42.24 0.71
CA TRP A 31 -37.41 -41.69 -0.45
C TRP A 31 -38.28 -40.60 -1.08
N SER A 32 -38.15 -39.35 -0.64
CA SER A 32 -38.67 -38.20 -1.37
C SER A 32 -37.81 -38.00 -2.63
N GLY A 33 -38.07 -38.81 -3.65
CA GLY A 33 -37.39 -38.78 -4.94
C GLY A 33 -37.76 -37.52 -5.69
N THR A 34 -37.10 -36.40 -5.37
CA THR A 34 -37.09 -35.25 -6.28
C THR A 34 -36.37 -35.71 -7.54
N PRO A 35 -37.04 -35.78 -8.69
CA PRO A 35 -36.44 -36.35 -9.89
C PRO A 35 -35.21 -35.52 -10.31
N MET A 36 -34.15 -36.19 -10.78
CA MET A 36 -32.85 -35.56 -11.08
C MET A 36 -32.93 -34.35 -12.03
N TRP A 37 -33.89 -34.34 -12.96
CA TRP A 37 -34.11 -33.21 -13.87
C TRP A 37 -34.58 -31.94 -13.14
N GLN A 38 -35.37 -32.09 -12.07
CA GLN A 38 -35.82 -30.97 -11.24
C GLN A 38 -34.64 -30.38 -10.46
N LEU A 39 -33.76 -31.22 -9.91
CA LEU A 39 -32.51 -30.76 -9.28
C LEU A 39 -31.58 -30.03 -10.26
N GLN A 40 -31.54 -30.44 -11.53
CA GLN A 40 -30.77 -29.75 -12.57
C GLN A 40 -31.38 -28.39 -12.92
N GLN A 41 -32.71 -28.32 -13.02
CA GLN A 41 -33.43 -27.09 -13.28
C GLN A 41 -33.25 -26.09 -12.13
N ASP A 42 -33.38 -26.55 -10.89
CA ASP A 42 -33.18 -25.73 -9.68
C ASP A 42 -31.75 -25.18 -9.61
N ARG A 43 -30.74 -26.00 -9.93
CA ARG A 43 -29.34 -25.54 -10.00
C ARG A 43 -29.11 -24.50 -11.09
N ALA A 44 -29.69 -24.69 -12.27
CA ALA A 44 -29.55 -23.75 -13.38
C ALA A 44 -30.26 -22.42 -13.08
N GLU A 45 -31.43 -22.46 -12.45
CA GLU A 45 -32.15 -21.28 -11.98
C GLU A 45 -31.38 -20.55 -10.88
N GLN A 46 -30.83 -21.29 -9.92
CA GLN A 46 -29.98 -20.74 -8.88
C GLN A 46 -28.74 -20.07 -9.46
N GLN A 47 -28.04 -20.72 -10.40
CA GLN A 47 -26.88 -20.13 -11.09
C GLN A 47 -27.25 -18.86 -11.85
N ARG A 48 -28.39 -18.84 -12.55
CA ARG A 48 -28.88 -17.64 -13.23
C ARG A 48 -29.22 -16.51 -12.26
N LYS A 49 -29.81 -16.84 -11.10
CA LYS A 49 -30.11 -15.86 -10.06
C LYS A 49 -28.83 -15.28 -9.46
N GLU A 50 -27.88 -16.14 -9.08
CA GLU A 50 -26.57 -15.72 -8.57
C GLU A 50 -25.81 -14.89 -9.60
N GLN A 51 -25.87 -15.24 -10.89
CA GLN A 51 -25.25 -14.47 -11.95
C GLN A 51 -25.92 -13.10 -12.12
N ARG A 52 -27.25 -13.02 -12.12
CA ARG A 52 -27.98 -11.73 -12.15
C ARG A 52 -27.68 -10.87 -10.93
N GLU A 53 -27.55 -11.47 -9.75
CA GLU A 53 -27.17 -10.77 -8.53
C GLU A 53 -25.73 -10.25 -8.62
N LYS A 54 -24.79 -11.04 -9.17
CA LYS A 54 -23.41 -10.59 -9.43
C LYS A 54 -23.34 -9.48 -10.47
N GLU A 55 -24.10 -9.58 -11.55
CA GLU A 55 -24.21 -8.54 -12.57
C GLU A 55 -24.84 -7.26 -12.01
N ALA A 56 -25.83 -7.38 -11.11
CA ALA A 56 -26.42 -6.24 -10.40
C ALA A 56 -25.46 -5.58 -9.39
N GLN A 57 -24.44 -6.30 -8.92
CA GLN A 57 -23.36 -5.74 -8.09
C GLN A 57 -22.24 -5.07 -8.91
N ALA A 58 -22.20 -5.31 -10.23
CA ALA A 58 -21.38 -4.54 -11.15
C ALA A 58 -22.07 -3.22 -11.50
N GLY A 59 -21.30 -2.18 -11.77
CA GLY A 59 -21.85 -0.84 -11.98
C GLY A 59 -20.87 0.25 -11.61
N HIS A 60 -21.40 1.37 -11.13
CA HIS A 60 -20.62 2.52 -10.69
C HIS A 60 -21.16 3.10 -9.40
N VAL A 61 -20.26 3.65 -8.58
CA VAL A 61 -20.61 4.35 -7.33
C VAL A 61 -19.88 5.68 -7.34
N LEU A 62 -20.59 6.75 -7.01
CA LEU A 62 -20.02 8.06 -6.78
C LEU A 62 -20.07 8.41 -5.30
N SER A 63 -18.92 8.79 -4.75
CA SER A 63 -18.76 9.32 -3.41
C SER A 63 -18.12 10.71 -3.46
N ILE A 64 -18.43 11.55 -2.49
CA ILE A 64 -17.76 12.85 -2.30
C ILE A 64 -17.00 12.77 -0.98
N GLU A 65 -15.68 12.81 -1.07
CA GLU A 65 -14.80 12.66 0.09
C GLU A 65 -14.22 14.03 0.47
N PRO A 66 -14.21 14.41 1.77
CA PRO A 66 -13.43 15.54 2.24
C PRO A 66 -11.93 15.19 2.27
N GLU A 67 -11.09 16.12 1.85
CA GLU A 67 -9.63 15.98 1.75
C GLU A 67 -8.94 17.25 2.31
N GLY A 68 -8.78 17.28 3.63
CA GLY A 68 -8.37 18.48 4.37
C GLY A 68 -9.45 19.56 4.30
N GLU A 69 -9.08 20.74 3.82
CA GLU A 69 -9.99 21.88 3.61
C GLU A 69 -10.73 21.85 2.25
N ALA A 70 -10.56 20.77 1.49
CA ALA A 70 -11.10 20.62 0.15
C ALA A 70 -12.02 19.39 0.05
N PHE A 71 -12.70 19.27 -1.08
CA PHE A 71 -13.55 18.15 -1.45
C PHE A 71 -13.08 17.55 -2.76
N ARG A 72 -13.29 16.25 -2.92
CA ARG A 72 -13.01 15.53 -4.17
C ARG A 72 -14.10 14.52 -4.47
N SER A 73 -14.52 14.44 -5.73
CA SER A 73 -15.35 13.33 -6.19
C SER A 73 -14.52 12.08 -6.37
N VAL A 74 -15.01 10.95 -5.87
CA VAL A 74 -14.41 9.64 -6.04
C VAL A 74 -15.40 8.73 -6.74
N PHE A 75 -15.03 8.32 -7.96
CA PHE A 75 -15.87 7.51 -8.81
C PHE A 75 -15.30 6.09 -8.92
N PHE A 76 -16.07 5.11 -8.47
CA PHE A 76 -15.72 3.68 -8.56
C PHE A 76 -16.46 3.06 -9.73
N LEU A 77 -15.72 2.36 -10.59
CA LEU A 77 -16.22 1.53 -11.67
C LEU A 77 -15.98 0.08 -11.29
N SER A 78 -16.99 -0.78 -11.39
CA SER A 78 -16.81 -2.22 -11.21
C SER A 78 -17.39 -2.97 -12.39
N ARG A 79 -16.55 -3.84 -12.96
CA ARG A 79 -16.91 -4.73 -14.07
C ARG A 79 -16.67 -6.17 -13.68
N LEU A 80 -17.50 -7.07 -14.20
CA LEU A 80 -17.33 -8.50 -14.02
C LEU A 80 -16.49 -9.04 -15.19
N VAL A 81 -15.29 -9.53 -14.91
CA VAL A 81 -14.38 -10.15 -15.89
C VAL A 81 -14.10 -11.58 -15.42
N ASP A 82 -14.49 -12.57 -16.22
CA ASP A 82 -14.30 -13.98 -15.91
C ASP A 82 -14.82 -14.39 -14.52
N GLY A 83 -15.99 -13.84 -14.14
CA GLY A 83 -16.63 -14.10 -12.85
C GLY A 83 -15.99 -13.39 -11.65
N SER A 84 -14.95 -12.57 -11.86
CA SER A 84 -14.29 -11.77 -10.84
C SER A 84 -14.58 -10.28 -11.04
N PHE A 85 -14.77 -9.54 -9.95
CA PHE A 85 -14.93 -8.09 -10.01
C PHE A 85 -13.58 -7.41 -10.19
N VAL A 86 -13.47 -6.58 -11.23
CA VAL A 86 -12.36 -5.66 -11.43
C VAL A 86 -12.86 -4.26 -11.10
N ASP A 87 -12.37 -3.71 -9.99
CA ASP A 87 -12.74 -2.37 -9.52
C ASP A 87 -11.67 -1.35 -9.95
N SER A 88 -12.09 -0.27 -10.60
CA SER A 88 -11.25 0.87 -10.99
C SER A 88 -11.71 2.12 -10.23
N LYS A 89 -10.79 2.79 -9.52
CA LYS A 89 -11.05 4.03 -8.78
C LYS A 89 -10.54 5.22 -9.59
N VAL A 90 -11.40 6.20 -9.87
CA VAL A 90 -11.04 7.46 -10.51
C VAL A 90 -11.27 8.60 -9.52
N ARG A 91 -10.20 9.32 -9.18
CA ARG A 91 -10.22 10.49 -8.30
C ARG A 91 -10.39 11.75 -9.15
N GLY A 92 -11.45 12.51 -8.90
CA GLY A 92 -11.73 13.79 -9.55
C GLY A 92 -10.75 14.90 -9.15
N PRO A 93 -10.93 16.11 -9.71
CA PRO A 93 -10.21 17.31 -9.29
C PRO A 93 -10.48 17.66 -7.82
N ARG A 94 -9.49 18.24 -7.14
CA ARG A 94 -9.64 18.78 -5.79
C ARG A 94 -10.29 20.16 -5.87
N ARG A 95 -11.39 20.36 -5.13
CA ARG A 95 -12.20 21.59 -5.14
C ARG A 95 -12.32 22.17 -3.74
N LEU A 96 -12.40 23.50 -3.61
CA LEU A 96 -12.62 24.13 -2.31
C LEU A 96 -14.09 24.00 -1.87
N ALA A 97 -15.03 24.08 -2.83
CA ALA A 97 -16.45 23.97 -2.55
C ALA A 97 -16.98 22.54 -2.82
N ARG A 98 -17.83 22.03 -1.92
CA ARG A 98 -18.49 20.72 -2.07
C ARG A 98 -19.31 20.66 -3.36
N ALA A 99 -20.04 21.72 -3.71
CA ALA A 99 -20.90 21.76 -4.89
C ALA A 99 -20.13 21.54 -6.21
N GLU A 100 -18.91 22.07 -6.31
CA GLU A 100 -18.04 21.83 -7.47
C GLU A 100 -17.62 20.36 -7.57
N ALA A 101 -17.23 19.75 -6.45
CA ALA A 101 -16.88 18.34 -6.41
C ALA A 101 -18.08 17.45 -6.75
N VAL A 102 -19.28 17.79 -6.26
CA VAL A 102 -20.53 17.10 -6.64
C VAL A 102 -20.76 17.19 -8.14
N LYS A 103 -20.62 18.39 -8.72
CA LYS A 103 -20.80 18.61 -10.16
C LYS A 103 -19.80 17.82 -11.00
N ASP A 104 -18.52 17.83 -10.63
CA ASP A 104 -17.49 17.00 -11.27
C ASP A 104 -17.88 15.51 -11.23
N GLY A 105 -18.33 15.02 -10.07
CA GLY A 105 -18.79 13.65 -9.89
C GLY A 105 -19.96 13.28 -10.81
N LEU A 106 -20.97 14.14 -10.90
CA LEU A 106 -22.14 13.93 -11.77
C LEU A 106 -21.76 13.89 -13.25
N GLU A 107 -20.79 14.70 -13.69
CA GLU A 107 -20.27 14.67 -15.07
C GLU A 107 -19.51 13.37 -15.36
N LEU A 108 -18.73 12.86 -14.41
CA LEU A 108 -18.07 11.56 -14.53
C LEU A 108 -19.10 10.43 -14.64
N ARG A 109 -20.15 10.47 -13.81
CA ARG A 109 -21.27 9.51 -13.85
C ARG A 109 -22.02 9.57 -15.19
N ALA A 110 -22.33 10.78 -15.67
CA ALA A 110 -23.01 10.97 -16.95
C ALA A 110 -22.17 10.41 -18.11
N CYS A 111 -20.87 10.71 -18.14
CA CYS A 111 -19.94 10.16 -19.14
C CYS A 111 -19.92 8.62 -19.12
N CYS A 112 -19.83 8.02 -17.94
CA CYS A 112 -19.86 6.56 -17.76
C CYS A 112 -21.14 5.91 -18.35
N ARG A 113 -22.30 6.56 -18.18
CA ARG A 113 -23.59 6.05 -18.69
C ARG A 113 -23.71 6.11 -20.21
N THR A 114 -23.10 7.12 -20.84
CA THR A 114 -23.19 7.34 -22.29
C THR A 114 -22.26 6.46 -23.11
N VAL A 115 -21.25 5.84 -22.47
CA VAL A 115 -20.17 5.12 -23.15
C VAL A 115 -20.37 3.59 -23.00
N PRO A 116 -20.09 2.78 -24.05
CA PRO A 116 -20.13 1.32 -23.97
C PRO A 116 -19.24 0.77 -22.85
N GLU A 117 -19.66 -0.34 -22.23
CA GLU A 117 -19.02 -0.88 -21.01
C GLU A 117 -17.50 -1.07 -21.12
N GLY A 118 -17.01 -1.58 -22.26
CA GLY A 118 -15.59 -1.80 -22.51
C GLY A 118 -14.73 -0.51 -22.56
N GLU A 119 -15.35 0.65 -22.79
CA GLU A 119 -14.66 1.94 -22.96
C GLU A 119 -14.87 2.90 -21.77
N ARG A 120 -15.76 2.55 -20.83
CA ARG A 120 -16.16 3.43 -19.71
C ARG A 120 -14.98 3.95 -18.92
N GLU A 121 -14.04 3.09 -18.53
CA GLU A 121 -12.89 3.50 -17.71
C GLU A 121 -12.01 4.54 -18.42
N ALA A 122 -11.67 4.29 -19.69
CA ALA A 122 -10.86 5.20 -20.48
C ALA A 122 -11.56 6.55 -20.69
N ALA A 123 -12.87 6.53 -20.97
CA ALA A 123 -13.67 7.73 -21.16
C ALA A 123 -13.79 8.55 -19.86
N VAL A 124 -14.05 7.91 -18.72
CA VAL A 124 -14.12 8.57 -17.40
C VAL A 124 -12.76 9.18 -17.03
N ARG A 125 -11.65 8.48 -17.25
CA ARG A 125 -10.30 9.05 -17.02
C ARG A 125 -9.99 10.22 -17.93
N LYS A 126 -10.42 10.16 -19.21
CA LYS A 126 -10.31 11.30 -20.14
C LYS A 126 -11.13 12.49 -19.64
N ARG A 127 -12.40 12.27 -19.28
CA ARG A 127 -13.28 13.31 -18.75
C ARG A 127 -12.73 13.94 -17.47
N CYS A 128 -12.18 13.12 -16.57
CA CYS A 128 -11.54 13.61 -15.35
C CYS A 128 -10.38 14.59 -15.64
N ARG A 129 -9.57 14.34 -16.67
CA ARG A 129 -8.50 15.27 -17.09
C ARG A 129 -9.06 16.58 -17.64
N GLU A 130 -10.16 16.53 -18.39
CA GLU A 130 -10.84 17.74 -18.87
C GLU A 130 -11.39 18.57 -17.70
N LEU A 131 -11.97 17.92 -16.69
CA LEU A 131 -12.51 18.58 -15.50
C LEU A 131 -11.43 19.29 -14.66
N GLN A 132 -10.17 18.83 -14.69
CA GLN A 132 -9.06 19.51 -14.01
C GLN A 132 -8.83 20.94 -14.51
N ALA A 133 -9.09 21.20 -15.80
CA ALA A 133 -8.99 22.52 -16.38
C ALA A 133 -10.31 23.32 -16.29
N LYS A 134 -11.43 22.65 -15.99
CA LYS A 134 -12.75 23.27 -15.96
C LYS A 134 -12.97 24.06 -14.66
N ARG A 135 -13.48 25.28 -14.81
CA ARG A 135 -14.03 26.11 -13.73
C ARG A 135 -15.54 26.21 -13.90
N TRP A 136 -16.28 25.91 -12.84
CA TRP A 136 -17.73 25.93 -12.84
C TRP A 136 -18.25 27.35 -12.61
N GLN A 137 -19.30 27.73 -13.32
CA GLN A 137 -20.01 28.99 -13.01
C GLN A 137 -21.02 28.75 -11.89
N PRO A 138 -21.32 29.75 -11.02
CA PRO A 138 -22.26 29.58 -9.91
C PRO A 138 -23.63 29.02 -10.32
N GLY A 139 -24.15 29.37 -11.50
CA GLY A 139 -25.43 28.87 -12.00
C GLY A 139 -25.42 27.41 -12.50
N GLU A 140 -24.24 26.81 -12.67
CA GLU A 140 -24.09 25.39 -13.05
C GLU A 140 -23.96 24.47 -11.83
N LEU A 141 -23.76 25.05 -10.64
CA LEU A 141 -23.52 24.30 -9.43
C LEU A 141 -24.84 23.73 -8.88
N PRO A 142 -24.84 22.45 -8.49
CA PRO A 142 -25.98 21.88 -7.77
C PRO A 142 -26.12 22.53 -6.40
N ALA A 143 -27.31 22.45 -5.81
CA ALA A 143 -27.52 22.89 -4.43
C ALA A 143 -26.60 22.10 -3.47
N GLU A 144 -26.14 22.75 -2.40
CA GLU A 144 -25.15 22.17 -1.47
C GLU A 144 -25.61 20.86 -0.81
N ASP A 145 -26.93 20.65 -0.70
CA ASP A 145 -27.59 19.48 -0.11
C ASP A 145 -27.94 18.40 -1.13
N THR A 146 -27.53 18.55 -2.39
CA THR A 146 -27.84 17.58 -3.45
C THR A 146 -27.37 16.17 -3.05
N VAL A 147 -28.33 15.25 -3.00
CA VAL A 147 -28.09 13.84 -2.73
C VAL A 147 -27.41 13.23 -3.94
N VAL A 148 -26.16 12.82 -3.75
CA VAL A 148 -25.34 12.22 -4.81
C VAL A 148 -25.65 10.72 -4.97
N GLU A 149 -26.17 10.11 -3.91
CA GLU A 149 -26.36 8.67 -3.79
C GLU A 149 -27.63 8.21 -4.50
N GLU A 150 -27.51 7.17 -5.34
CA GLU A 150 -28.66 6.55 -5.98
C GLU A 150 -28.92 5.18 -5.35
N ALA A 151 -30.19 4.82 -5.12
CA ALA A 151 -30.56 3.55 -4.48
C ALA A 151 -30.07 2.31 -5.26
N SER A 152 -29.90 2.44 -6.58
CA SER A 152 -29.33 1.39 -7.44
C SER A 152 -27.85 1.11 -7.13
N GLU A 153 -27.14 2.04 -6.47
CA GLU A 153 -25.72 1.90 -6.12
C GLU A 153 -25.51 1.15 -4.80
N GLU A 154 -26.58 0.91 -4.02
CA GLU A 154 -26.49 0.35 -2.67
C GLU A 154 -25.83 -1.04 -2.61
N PRO A 155 -26.16 -2.02 -3.48
CA PRO A 155 -25.48 -3.31 -3.47
C PRO A 155 -23.96 -3.19 -3.70
N MET A 156 -23.57 -2.29 -4.61
CA MET A 156 -22.15 -2.05 -4.91
C MET A 156 -21.46 -1.31 -3.76
N ARG A 157 -22.13 -0.35 -3.11
CA ARG A 157 -21.63 0.31 -1.90
C ARG A 157 -21.38 -0.67 -0.77
N GLN A 158 -22.32 -1.57 -0.50
CA GLN A 158 -22.15 -2.60 0.53
C GLN A 158 -20.95 -3.51 0.22
N ARG A 159 -20.79 -3.91 -1.06
CA ARG A 159 -19.63 -4.70 -1.51
C ARG A 159 -18.31 -3.94 -1.34
N LEU A 160 -18.26 -2.66 -1.73
CA LEU A 160 -17.07 -1.82 -1.60
C LEU A 160 -16.77 -1.49 -0.12
N ALA A 161 -17.78 -1.32 0.72
CA ALA A 161 -17.63 -1.08 2.15
C ALA A 161 -17.13 -2.33 2.91
N ALA A 162 -17.43 -3.52 2.40
CA ALA A 162 -16.86 -4.77 2.90
C ALA A 162 -15.40 -4.97 2.48
N LYS A 163 -14.95 -4.27 1.41
CA LYS A 163 -13.56 -4.34 0.95
C LYS A 163 -12.69 -3.49 1.90
N PRO A 164 -11.57 -4.03 2.39
CA PRO A 164 -10.61 -3.23 3.14
C PRO A 164 -10.08 -2.08 2.27
N ARG A 165 -9.75 -0.95 2.93
CA ARG A 165 -9.14 0.20 2.26
C ARG A 165 -7.77 -0.17 1.67
N GLY A 166 -7.42 0.49 0.57
CA GLY A 166 -6.16 0.28 -0.15
C GLY A 166 -6.29 -0.61 -1.39
N THR A 167 -5.20 -0.69 -2.16
CA THR A 167 -5.07 -1.57 -3.34
C THR A 167 -4.45 -2.91 -2.94
N GLY A 168 -4.50 -3.91 -3.83
CA GLY A 168 -3.80 -5.18 -3.61
C GLY A 168 -4.56 -6.22 -2.78
N TRP A 169 -5.83 -5.96 -2.42
CA TRP A 169 -6.68 -6.91 -1.71
C TRP A 169 -7.38 -7.88 -2.67
N GLN A 170 -7.17 -9.18 -2.44
CA GLN A 170 -7.82 -10.26 -3.16
C GLN A 170 -8.72 -11.05 -2.20
N ARG A 171 -9.95 -11.35 -2.60
CA ARG A 171 -10.83 -12.24 -1.84
C ARG A 171 -10.34 -13.68 -1.96
N VAL A 172 -10.18 -14.39 -0.85
CA VAL A 172 -9.65 -15.76 -0.83
C VAL A 172 -10.71 -16.75 -0.36
N GLY A 173 -11.17 -17.59 -1.30
CA GLY A 173 -12.18 -18.63 -1.07
C GLY A 173 -13.58 -18.10 -0.77
N ASP A 174 -14.46 -19.00 -0.31
CA ASP A 174 -15.86 -18.69 -0.03
C ASP A 174 -16.06 -17.88 1.28
N LYS A 175 -15.03 -17.82 2.14
CA LYS A 175 -15.15 -17.38 3.54
C LYS A 175 -15.16 -15.85 3.77
N ASP A 176 -15.46 -15.05 2.76
CA ASP A 176 -15.44 -13.57 2.82
C ASP A 176 -14.08 -12.94 3.25
N PHE A 177 -12.98 -13.69 3.40
CA PHE A 177 -11.69 -13.12 3.77
C PHE A 177 -11.03 -12.41 2.59
N PHE A 178 -10.39 -11.28 2.86
CA PHE A 178 -9.48 -10.64 1.92
C PHE A 178 -8.04 -10.91 2.36
N LYS A 179 -7.16 -11.29 1.44
CA LYS A 179 -5.72 -11.33 1.63
C LYS A 179 -5.06 -10.27 0.77
N HIS A 180 -4.01 -9.66 1.28
CA HIS A 180 -3.21 -8.72 0.52
C HIS A 180 -2.21 -9.48 -0.36
N LEU A 181 -2.05 -9.08 -1.62
CA LEU A 181 -1.19 -9.77 -2.61
C LEU A 181 0.30 -9.66 -2.31
N HIS A 182 0.71 -8.58 -1.64
CA HIS A 182 2.13 -8.23 -1.45
C HIS A 182 2.55 -8.16 0.02
N ALA A 183 1.65 -8.46 0.95
CA ALA A 183 1.95 -8.42 2.36
C ALA A 183 1.27 -9.56 3.08
N PRO A 184 1.81 -10.01 4.21
CA PRO A 184 1.23 -11.06 5.03
C PRO A 184 0.00 -10.54 5.80
N MET A 185 -0.87 -9.74 5.16
CA MET A 185 -2.06 -9.16 5.77
C MET A 185 -3.33 -9.83 5.24
N ALA A 186 -4.30 -9.99 6.12
CA ALA A 186 -5.65 -10.38 5.81
C ALA A 186 -6.65 -9.42 6.47
N PHE A 187 -7.88 -9.40 5.96
CA PHE A 187 -8.98 -8.63 6.53
C PHE A 187 -10.21 -9.51 6.63
N ASP A 188 -10.78 -9.53 7.84
CA ASP A 188 -12.06 -10.18 8.14
C ASP A 188 -13.17 -9.11 8.07
N PRO A 189 -14.02 -9.10 7.03
CA PRO A 189 -15.05 -8.08 6.88
C PRO A 189 -16.18 -8.20 7.91
N LYS A 190 -16.40 -9.39 8.49
CA LYS A 190 -17.44 -9.60 9.51
C LYS A 190 -17.03 -8.99 10.84
N LYS A 191 -15.76 -9.16 11.21
CA LYS A 191 -15.19 -8.57 12.43
C LYS A 191 -14.65 -7.15 12.23
N ARG A 192 -14.46 -6.73 10.97
CA ARG A 192 -13.79 -5.48 10.57
C ARG A 192 -12.40 -5.34 11.20
N ARG A 193 -11.63 -6.43 11.19
CA ARG A 193 -10.27 -6.48 11.78
C ARG A 193 -9.24 -6.84 10.72
N TYR A 194 -8.10 -6.18 10.82
CA TYR A 194 -6.92 -6.51 10.05
C TYR A 194 -6.10 -7.55 10.81
N LEU A 195 -5.58 -8.52 10.08
CA LEU A 195 -4.84 -9.65 10.61
C LEU A 195 -3.49 -9.74 9.91
N ILE A 196 -2.43 -10.08 10.61
CA ILE A 196 -1.14 -10.49 10.04
C ILE A 196 -1.03 -12.01 10.13
N LEU A 197 -0.67 -12.64 9.02
CA LEU A 197 -0.34 -14.05 8.95
C LEU A 197 1.12 -14.24 9.36
N ASP A 198 1.34 -14.89 10.49
CA ASP A 198 2.67 -15.39 10.82
C ASP A 198 2.94 -16.66 10.00
N GLU A 199 3.88 -16.58 9.05
CA GLU A 199 4.21 -17.69 8.14
C GLU A 199 4.79 -18.90 8.89
N ALA A 200 5.46 -18.69 10.03
CA ALA A 200 6.08 -19.76 10.79
C ALA A 200 5.04 -20.62 11.52
N THR A 201 4.03 -19.98 12.10
CA THR A 201 2.97 -20.65 12.85
C THR A 201 1.69 -20.88 12.04
N ASN A 202 1.57 -20.25 10.88
CA ASN A 202 0.35 -20.17 10.07
C ASN A 202 -0.86 -19.68 10.88
N THR A 203 -0.61 -18.79 11.86
CA THR A 203 -1.65 -18.20 12.70
C THR A 203 -1.87 -16.74 12.33
N TYR A 204 -3.11 -16.28 12.53
CA TYR A 204 -3.47 -14.88 12.31
C TYR A 204 -3.43 -14.13 13.65
N SER A 205 -2.68 -13.04 13.69
CA SER A 205 -2.64 -12.10 14.80
C SER A 205 -3.31 -10.78 14.40
N GLU A 206 -3.97 -10.10 15.32
CA GLU A 206 -4.61 -8.81 15.04
C GLU A 206 -3.57 -7.71 14.83
N CYS A 207 -3.78 -6.84 13.85
CA CYS A 207 -2.85 -5.75 13.51
C CYS A 207 -3.60 -4.44 13.24
N ALA A 208 -2.83 -3.35 13.22
CA ALA A 208 -3.34 -2.03 12.86
C ALA A 208 -3.80 -1.98 11.39
N PRO A 209 -4.75 -1.11 11.04
CA PRO A 209 -5.14 -0.91 9.65
C PRO A 209 -3.94 -0.46 8.80
N PRO A 210 -3.89 -0.88 7.52
CA PRO A 210 -2.95 -0.36 6.53
C PRO A 210 -2.99 1.16 6.50
N HIS A 211 -1.83 1.77 6.28
CA HIS A 211 -1.75 3.19 6.07
C HIS A 211 -2.39 3.57 4.72
N GLU A 212 -3.26 4.58 4.73
CA GLU A 212 -3.79 5.15 3.50
C GLU A 212 -2.86 6.30 3.08
N PRO A 213 -2.18 6.20 1.92
CA PRO A 213 -1.18 7.18 1.52
C PRO A 213 -1.82 8.55 1.32
N VAL A 214 -1.25 9.56 1.96
CA VAL A 214 -1.65 10.96 1.79
C VAL A 214 -0.77 11.61 0.71
N GLU A 215 -1.41 12.21 -0.29
CA GLU A 215 -0.74 13.03 -1.30
C GLU A 215 -0.55 14.44 -0.75
N ASN A 216 0.69 14.82 -0.49
CA ASN A 216 1.05 16.17 -0.06
C ASN A 216 1.40 17.02 -1.28
N PRO A 217 1.05 18.32 -1.30
CA PRO A 217 1.37 19.24 -2.40
C PRO A 217 2.85 19.66 -2.39
N LEU A 218 3.76 18.76 -2.02
CA LEU A 218 5.19 18.98 -1.95
C LEU A 218 5.84 18.44 -3.23
N ALA A 219 6.59 19.30 -3.92
CA ALA A 219 7.43 18.92 -5.03
C ALA A 219 8.86 18.68 -4.53
N VAL A 220 9.40 17.48 -4.78
CA VAL A 220 10.77 17.14 -4.41
C VAL A 220 11.65 17.20 -5.65
N SER A 221 12.64 18.09 -5.63
CA SER A 221 13.72 18.13 -6.61
C SER A 221 15.03 17.78 -5.90
N ALA A 222 15.88 17.01 -6.57
CA ALA A 222 17.17 16.63 -6.03
C ALA A 222 18.24 16.64 -7.11
N SER A 223 19.41 17.15 -6.74
CA SER A 223 20.65 17.10 -7.48
C SER A 223 21.77 16.70 -6.52
N ALA A 224 22.82 16.11 -7.08
CA ALA A 224 24.06 15.88 -6.35
C ALA A 224 25.17 16.60 -7.13
N SER A 225 26.02 17.32 -6.41
CA SER A 225 27.23 17.93 -6.93
C SER A 225 28.36 17.55 -5.99
N LEU A 226 29.47 17.09 -6.55
CA LEU A 226 30.70 16.86 -5.83
C LEU A 226 31.67 17.97 -6.21
N VAL A 227 32.17 18.70 -5.22
CA VAL A 227 33.18 19.73 -5.42
C VAL A 227 34.52 19.18 -4.94
N GLY A 228 35.38 18.80 -5.88
CA GLY A 228 36.79 18.48 -5.61
C GLY A 228 37.63 19.75 -5.48
N ARG A 229 38.84 19.62 -4.94
CA ARG A 229 39.85 20.69 -4.99
C ARG A 229 40.54 20.74 -6.35
N SER A 230 40.60 19.59 -7.03
CA SER A 230 41.17 19.41 -8.37
C SER A 230 40.29 18.50 -9.24
N ASP A 231 40.53 18.50 -10.56
CA ASP A 231 39.88 17.54 -11.49
C ASP A 231 40.32 16.09 -11.23
N GLU A 232 41.52 15.89 -10.65
CA GLU A 232 42.01 14.56 -10.28
C GLU A 232 41.17 13.96 -9.14
N ASP A 233 40.68 14.79 -8.22
CA ASP A 233 39.79 14.37 -7.12
C ASP A 233 38.45 13.82 -7.66
N LEU A 234 38.01 14.29 -8.84
CA LEU A 234 36.79 13.78 -9.48
C LEU A 234 36.98 12.36 -10.03
N LEU A 235 38.22 11.97 -10.34
CA LEU A 235 38.58 10.64 -10.84
C LEU A 235 38.96 9.68 -9.71
N ASP A 236 39.14 10.17 -8.48
CA ASP A 236 39.54 9.34 -7.34
C ASP A 236 38.48 8.26 -7.03
N PRO A 237 38.86 6.96 -7.02
CA PRO A 237 37.96 5.89 -6.57
C PRO A 237 37.45 6.08 -5.13
N GLN A 238 38.18 6.82 -4.28
CA GLN A 238 37.83 7.13 -2.88
C GLN A 238 36.78 8.24 -2.74
N ARG A 239 36.28 8.78 -3.85
CA ARG A 239 35.30 9.88 -3.81
C ARG A 239 33.99 9.49 -3.09
N PRO A 240 33.33 10.47 -2.44
CA PRO A 240 31.99 10.27 -1.90
C PRO A 240 31.01 9.77 -2.96
N ARG A 241 30.06 8.93 -2.53
CA ARG A 241 28.99 8.40 -3.39
C ARG A 241 27.65 8.90 -2.90
N THR A 242 26.81 9.32 -3.84
CA THR A 242 25.43 9.74 -3.57
C THR A 242 24.45 8.75 -4.17
N LEU A 243 23.42 8.39 -3.41
CA LEU A 243 22.27 7.65 -3.87
C LEU A 243 21.06 8.59 -3.88
N LEU A 244 20.41 8.75 -5.04
CA LEU A 244 19.23 9.61 -5.20
C LEU A 244 18.03 8.80 -5.67
N LEU A 245 17.12 8.46 -4.75
CA LEU A 245 15.85 7.81 -5.04
C LEU A 245 14.74 8.88 -4.97
N LYS A 246 14.57 9.63 -6.07
CA LYS A 246 13.62 10.76 -6.14
C LYS A 246 12.15 10.34 -5.98
N GLU A 247 11.81 9.13 -6.41
CA GLU A 247 10.46 8.59 -6.37
C GLU A 247 10.50 7.13 -5.88
N LEU A 248 10.52 6.94 -4.57
CA LEU A 248 10.61 5.61 -3.94
C LEU A 248 9.53 4.67 -4.44
N VAL A 249 8.31 5.16 -4.67
CA VAL A 249 7.20 4.33 -5.18
C VAL A 249 7.51 3.72 -6.54
N LYS A 250 8.09 4.51 -7.47
CA LYS A 250 8.46 4.03 -8.81
C LYS A 250 9.68 3.13 -8.76
N THR A 251 10.70 3.50 -7.98
CA THR A 251 11.90 2.67 -7.77
C THR A 251 11.52 1.32 -7.16
N GLY A 252 10.70 1.31 -6.11
CA GLY A 252 10.20 0.11 -5.47
C GLY A 252 9.46 -0.79 -6.46
N ALA A 253 8.53 -0.24 -7.25
CA ALA A 253 7.84 -0.99 -8.30
C ALA A 253 8.80 -1.60 -9.33
N ALA A 254 9.81 -0.85 -9.80
CA ALA A 254 10.83 -1.35 -10.72
C ALA A 254 11.66 -2.51 -10.11
N MET A 255 11.87 -2.47 -8.78
CA MET A 255 12.57 -3.51 -8.03
C MET A 255 11.65 -4.59 -7.44
N LYS A 256 10.37 -4.64 -7.86
CA LYS A 256 9.36 -5.60 -7.37
C LYS A 256 9.07 -5.53 -5.86
N HIS A 257 9.30 -4.36 -5.27
CA HIS A 257 8.95 -4.00 -3.90
C HIS A 257 7.93 -2.86 -3.94
N PRO A 258 6.63 -3.14 -4.11
CA PRO A 258 5.62 -2.10 -4.26
C PRO A 258 5.47 -1.27 -2.97
N LEU A 259 5.57 0.05 -3.08
CA LEU A 259 5.51 1.01 -1.95
C LEU A 259 4.33 2.00 -2.06
N PHE A 260 3.22 1.57 -2.65
CA PHE A 260 2.06 2.43 -2.91
C PHE A 260 1.36 2.95 -1.65
N PHE A 261 1.64 2.38 -0.48
CA PHE A 261 1.09 2.78 0.81
C PHE A 261 1.88 3.90 1.50
N LEU A 262 3.06 4.28 0.99
CA LEU A 262 3.82 5.40 1.55
C LEU A 262 3.18 6.75 1.19
N ASP A 263 3.22 7.69 2.12
CA ASP A 263 2.82 9.07 1.87
C ASP A 263 3.67 9.68 0.75
N GLN A 264 3.01 10.43 -0.15
CA GLN A 264 3.68 11.08 -1.28
C GLN A 264 3.88 12.57 -0.99
N PRO A 265 5.04 13.16 -1.36
CA PRO A 265 6.17 12.53 -2.06
C PRO A 265 6.97 11.58 -1.15
N ALA A 266 7.42 10.45 -1.71
CA ALA A 266 8.31 9.52 -1.03
C ALA A 266 9.67 9.51 -1.74
N ALA A 267 10.73 9.95 -1.06
CA ALA A 267 12.07 10.05 -1.63
C ALA A 267 13.14 9.64 -0.60
N CYS A 268 14.26 9.11 -1.07
CA CYS A 268 15.41 8.80 -0.21
C CYS A 268 16.69 9.31 -0.84
N PHE A 269 17.50 9.98 -0.04
CA PHE A 269 18.82 10.50 -0.41
C PHE A 269 19.83 9.94 0.56
N ALA A 270 20.97 9.47 0.06
CA ALA A 270 22.06 9.08 0.92
C ALA A 270 23.39 9.59 0.37
N LEU A 271 24.25 10.05 1.27
CA LEU A 271 25.64 10.40 1.03
C LEU A 271 26.49 9.41 1.81
N PHE A 272 27.44 8.79 1.11
CA PHE A 272 28.46 7.91 1.67
C PHE A 272 29.82 8.55 1.43
N ASP A 273 30.61 8.69 2.48
CA ASP A 273 31.95 9.29 2.45
C ASP A 273 32.97 8.34 3.06
N GLY A 274 34.13 8.19 2.42
CA GLY A 274 35.08 7.10 2.71
C GLY A 274 36.06 7.44 3.80
N VAL A 275 36.39 6.45 4.61
CA VAL A 275 37.46 6.53 5.61
C VAL A 275 38.49 5.47 5.27
N ARG A 276 39.72 5.90 4.93
CA ARG A 276 40.86 5.02 4.57
C ARG A 276 40.68 4.21 3.28
N GLY A 277 39.72 4.58 2.43
CA GLY A 277 39.53 3.96 1.11
C GLY A 277 38.11 4.17 0.57
N GLY A 278 37.89 3.68 -0.65
CA GLY A 278 36.63 3.85 -1.40
C GLY A 278 35.79 2.59 -1.55
N ALA A 279 36.35 1.41 -1.23
CA ALA A 279 35.66 0.13 -1.40
C ALA A 279 34.46 0.03 -0.45
N ALA A 280 34.60 0.50 0.80
CA ALA A 280 33.49 0.52 1.75
C ALA A 280 32.31 1.41 1.29
N VAL A 281 32.61 2.58 0.74
CA VAL A 281 31.63 3.54 0.22
C VAL A 281 30.90 2.95 -0.99
N GLU A 282 31.65 2.38 -1.92
CA GLU A 282 31.10 1.74 -3.10
C GLU A 282 30.18 0.58 -2.70
N TRP A 283 30.62 -0.26 -1.77
CA TRP A 283 29.81 -1.37 -1.27
C TRP A 283 28.52 -0.87 -0.60
N CYS A 284 28.61 0.07 0.34
CA CYS A 284 27.45 0.60 1.04
C CYS A 284 26.43 1.23 0.07
N SER A 285 26.89 2.05 -0.88
CA SER A 285 26.00 2.71 -1.84
C SER A 285 25.25 1.72 -2.74
N LYS A 286 25.90 0.61 -3.12
CA LYS A 286 25.29 -0.47 -3.93
C LYS A 286 24.28 -1.31 -3.14
N HIS A 287 24.47 -1.48 -1.84
CA HIS A 287 23.64 -2.40 -1.03
C HIS A 287 22.60 -1.70 -0.16
N PHE A 288 22.71 -0.40 0.10
CA PHE A 288 21.77 0.30 0.97
C PHE A 288 20.31 0.18 0.48
N HIS A 289 20.06 0.46 -0.81
CA HIS A 289 18.70 0.42 -1.36
C HIS A 289 18.12 -1.00 -1.41
N THR A 290 18.96 -2.03 -1.54
CA THR A 290 18.52 -3.44 -1.54
C THR A 290 18.09 -3.91 -0.15
N LYS A 291 18.51 -3.22 0.92
CA LYS A 291 18.01 -3.45 2.29
C LYS A 291 16.81 -2.56 2.63
N LEU A 292 16.82 -1.31 2.17
CA LEU A 292 15.76 -0.33 2.43
C LEU A 292 14.41 -0.74 1.82
N LEU A 293 14.38 -1.04 0.52
CA LEU A 293 13.12 -1.25 -0.21
C LEU A 293 12.32 -2.48 0.28
N PRO A 294 12.93 -3.67 0.51
CA PRO A 294 12.20 -4.81 1.03
C PRO A 294 11.59 -4.54 2.41
N ARG A 295 12.35 -3.92 3.32
CA ARG A 295 11.89 -3.63 4.68
C ARG A 295 10.78 -2.59 4.69
N LEU A 296 10.88 -1.56 3.84
CA LEU A 296 9.77 -0.64 3.63
C LEU A 296 8.53 -1.39 3.13
N SER A 297 8.68 -2.25 2.11
CA SER A 297 7.56 -2.99 1.51
C SER A 297 6.87 -3.98 2.45
N ALA A 298 7.61 -4.53 3.42
CA ALA A 298 7.10 -5.48 4.40
C ALA A 298 6.17 -4.82 5.43
N HIS A 299 6.32 -3.53 5.69
CA HIS A 299 5.56 -2.81 6.72
C HIS A 299 4.61 -1.79 6.09
N ILE A 300 3.38 -2.26 5.84
CA ILE A 300 2.29 -1.51 5.19
C ILE A 300 1.53 -0.60 6.18
N THR A 301 1.75 -0.78 7.47
CA THR A 301 1.19 0.07 8.52
C THR A 301 1.83 1.45 8.55
N TYR A 302 1.20 2.37 9.30
CA TYR A 302 1.71 3.73 9.45
C TYR A 302 3.14 3.73 10.00
N TRP A 303 4.03 4.40 9.28
CA TRP A 303 5.43 4.59 9.70
C TRP A 303 5.49 5.65 10.79
N SER A 304 5.54 5.24 12.05
CA SER A 304 5.82 6.17 13.17
C SER A 304 7.29 6.59 13.18
N ASP A 305 7.60 7.69 13.85
CA ASP A 305 8.99 8.17 13.96
C ASP A 305 9.90 7.13 14.63
N ALA A 306 9.38 6.38 15.60
CA ALA A 306 10.07 5.25 16.23
C ALA A 306 10.34 4.12 15.23
N ALA A 307 9.36 3.74 14.40
CA ALA A 307 9.51 2.70 13.40
C ALA A 307 10.51 3.10 12.30
N VAL A 308 10.51 4.36 11.85
CA VAL A 308 11.49 4.87 10.89
C VAL A 308 12.89 4.89 11.49
N LYS A 309 13.03 5.33 12.75
CA LYS A 309 14.31 5.27 13.47
C LYS A 309 14.84 3.85 13.58
N GLU A 310 14.00 2.90 14.00
CA GLU A 310 14.36 1.48 14.10
C GLU A 310 14.74 0.90 12.73
N LEU A 311 13.98 1.22 11.68
CA LEU A 311 14.27 0.82 10.31
C LEU A 311 15.66 1.27 9.86
N LEU A 312 15.96 2.57 9.97
CA LEU A 312 17.24 3.11 9.52
C LEU A 312 18.41 2.57 10.35
N THR A 313 18.23 2.49 11.68
CA THR A 313 19.24 1.93 12.60
C THR A 313 19.58 0.49 12.21
N SER A 314 18.57 -0.35 12.08
CA SER A 314 18.75 -1.77 11.77
C SER A 314 19.25 -2.03 10.34
N ILE A 315 19.05 -1.11 9.39
CA ILE A 315 19.67 -1.19 8.06
C ILE A 315 21.17 -0.86 8.16
N LEU A 316 21.53 0.22 8.87
CA LEU A 316 22.92 0.64 9.01
C LEU A 316 23.74 -0.39 9.81
N GLU A 317 23.18 -0.97 10.87
CA GLU A 317 23.81 -2.07 11.61
C GLU A 317 24.02 -3.32 10.74
N GLU A 318 23.04 -3.66 9.90
CA GLU A 318 23.19 -4.80 8.98
C GLU A 318 24.27 -4.53 7.92
N LEU A 319 24.32 -3.31 7.38
CA LEU A 319 25.35 -2.92 6.42
C LEU A 319 26.74 -2.96 7.05
N ASP A 320 26.90 -2.46 8.27
CA ASP A 320 28.17 -2.52 9.01
C ASP A 320 28.62 -3.97 9.23
N ALA A 321 27.72 -4.82 9.74
CA ALA A 321 28.02 -6.23 9.96
C ALA A 321 28.40 -6.99 8.67
N GLN A 322 27.78 -6.67 7.53
CA GLN A 322 28.09 -7.27 6.23
C GLN A 322 29.36 -6.68 5.61
N LEU A 323 29.64 -5.40 5.82
CA LEU A 323 30.84 -4.72 5.35
C LEU A 323 32.09 -5.34 5.97
N LEU A 324 32.06 -5.63 7.29
CA LEU A 324 33.16 -6.29 8.00
C LEU A 324 33.48 -7.69 7.46
N GLN A 325 32.55 -8.33 6.76
CA GLN A 325 32.74 -9.65 6.14
C GLN A 325 33.32 -9.56 4.72
N GLN A 326 33.35 -8.38 4.11
CA GLN A 326 33.85 -8.22 2.74
C GLN A 326 35.39 -8.18 2.70
N PRO A 327 36.04 -9.02 1.87
CA PRO A 327 37.47 -8.94 1.64
C PRO A 327 37.85 -7.55 1.14
N GLY A 328 38.87 -6.94 1.76
CA GLY A 328 39.38 -5.62 1.38
C GLY A 328 38.64 -4.43 2.01
N CYS A 329 37.47 -4.62 2.62
CA CYS A 329 36.75 -3.55 3.33
C CYS A 329 37.06 -3.50 4.84
N CYS A 330 37.71 -4.51 5.40
CA CYS A 330 37.88 -4.65 6.86
C CYS A 330 38.74 -3.56 7.53
N TRP A 331 39.51 -2.79 6.76
CA TRP A 331 40.32 -1.67 7.25
C TRP A 331 39.78 -0.30 6.80
N GLU A 332 38.73 -0.32 5.98
CA GLU A 332 38.04 0.86 5.48
C GLU A 332 36.77 1.11 6.29
N GLY A 333 36.27 2.34 6.25
CA GLY A 333 34.98 2.70 6.84
C GLY A 333 34.23 3.65 5.93
N ALA A 334 32.96 3.89 6.26
CA ALA A 334 32.14 4.89 5.59
C ALA A 334 31.41 5.77 6.62
N SER A 335 31.48 7.08 6.44
CA SER A 335 30.53 8.03 7.03
C SER A 335 29.29 8.06 6.16
N VAL A 336 28.11 8.14 6.78
CA VAL A 336 26.83 8.05 6.08
C VAL A 336 25.90 9.17 6.54
N ALA A 337 25.22 9.83 5.60
CA ALA A 337 24.06 10.67 5.90
C ALA A 337 22.91 10.23 5.01
N VAL A 338 21.79 9.83 5.61
CA VAL A 338 20.56 9.41 4.93
C VAL A 338 19.45 10.40 5.26
N ALA A 339 18.73 10.86 4.25
CA ALA A 339 17.52 11.65 4.36
C ALA A 339 16.36 10.91 3.67
N LEU A 340 15.35 10.53 4.44
CA LEU A 340 14.16 9.83 3.99
C LEU A 340 12.94 10.75 4.13
N ALA A 341 12.38 11.16 2.99
CA ALA A 341 11.16 11.96 2.92
C ALA A 341 9.95 11.05 2.69
N LEU A 342 8.93 11.18 3.54
CA LEU A 342 7.66 10.45 3.47
C LEU A 342 6.50 11.44 3.63
N GLY A 343 5.92 11.89 2.53
CA GLY A 343 4.89 12.90 2.52
C GLY A 343 5.40 14.24 3.04
N GLY A 344 4.77 14.74 4.10
CA GLY A 344 5.19 15.96 4.81
C GLY A 344 6.29 15.76 5.85
N ARG A 345 6.90 14.57 5.95
CA ARG A 345 7.88 14.23 6.98
C ARG A 345 9.25 13.98 6.39
N LEU A 346 10.29 14.44 7.10
CA LEU A 346 11.69 14.22 6.75
C LEU A 346 12.40 13.58 7.95
N ALA A 347 12.86 12.33 7.78
CA ALA A 347 13.70 11.65 8.74
C ALA A 347 15.15 11.69 8.27
N VAL A 348 16.08 11.98 9.17
CA VAL A 348 17.51 12.05 8.87
C VAL A 348 18.28 11.18 9.84
N ALA A 349 19.19 10.36 9.30
CA ALA A 349 20.12 9.54 10.07
C ALA A 349 21.55 9.82 9.59
N THR A 350 22.46 10.04 10.53
CA THR A 350 23.87 10.36 10.26
C THR A 350 24.78 9.46 11.07
N LEU A 351 25.90 9.06 10.47
CA LEU A 351 26.95 8.24 11.07
C LEU A 351 28.31 8.79 10.63
N GLY A 352 29.23 9.02 11.57
CA GLY A 352 30.57 9.51 11.27
C GLY A 352 30.63 11.03 11.05
N ALA A 353 31.39 11.46 10.02
CA ALA A 353 31.64 12.87 9.73
C ALA A 353 30.59 13.51 8.78
N ALA A 354 29.75 12.71 8.14
CA ALA A 354 28.70 13.20 7.25
C ALA A 354 27.65 13.99 8.07
N ARG A 355 27.20 15.12 7.53
CA ARG A 355 26.20 16.00 8.15
C ARG A 355 25.12 16.33 7.16
N ALA A 356 23.90 16.50 7.66
CA ALA A 356 22.79 17.00 6.89
C ALA A 356 22.43 18.40 7.41
N LEU A 357 22.14 19.31 6.48
CA LEU A 357 21.73 20.67 6.79
C LEU A 357 20.34 20.90 6.19
N LEU A 358 19.42 21.43 6.99
CA LEU A 358 18.14 21.96 6.52
C LEU A 358 18.24 23.48 6.39
N LEU A 359 17.86 23.98 5.22
CA LEU A 359 17.78 25.40 4.93
C LEU A 359 16.30 25.73 4.68
N PRO A 360 15.56 26.21 5.70
CA PRO A 360 14.21 26.67 5.52
C PRO A 360 14.17 27.98 4.72
N PRO A 361 12.99 28.42 4.25
CA PRO A 361 12.84 29.67 3.51
C PRO A 361 13.26 30.94 4.28
N ASP A 362 13.36 30.86 5.60
CA ASP A 362 13.85 31.92 6.47
C ASP A 362 15.38 32.11 6.41
N GLY A 363 16.10 31.20 5.74
CA GLY A 363 17.55 31.21 5.61
C GLY A 363 18.31 30.73 6.84
N LEU A 364 17.62 30.31 7.91
CA LEU A 364 18.26 29.84 9.14
C LEU A 364 18.71 28.39 8.98
N ARG A 365 20.01 28.17 8.82
CA ARG A 365 20.58 26.82 8.74
C ARG A 365 20.33 26.04 10.02
N GLN A 366 19.78 24.84 9.87
CA GLN A 366 19.63 23.87 10.95
C GLN A 366 20.47 22.63 10.64
N VAL A 367 21.37 22.26 11.55
CA VAL A 367 22.09 20.98 11.45
C VAL A 367 21.15 19.87 11.88
N LEU A 368 21.01 18.84 11.04
CA LEU A 368 20.19 17.66 11.31
C LEU A 368 21.10 16.49 11.70
N GLY A 369 20.65 15.70 12.68
CA GLY A 369 21.36 14.49 13.11
C GLY A 369 22.58 14.74 14.01
N GLU A 370 22.58 15.82 14.80
CA GLU A 370 23.54 15.92 15.90
C GLU A 370 23.24 14.84 16.95
N PRO A 371 24.26 14.08 17.41
CA PRO A 371 24.10 12.99 18.36
C PRO A 371 23.68 13.45 19.76
#